data_AF-A0A5C5YL39-F1
#
_entry.id   AF-A0A5C5YL39-F1
#
_cell.length_a   1.000
_cell.length_b   1.000
_cell.length_c   1.000
_cell.angle_alpha   90.00
_cell.angle_beta   90.00
_cell.angle_gamma   90.00
#
_symmetry.space_group_name_H-M   'P 1'
#
loop_
_entity.id
_entity.type
_entity.pdbx_description
1 polymer ?
#
loop_
_entity_poly.entity_id
_entity_poly.type
_entity_poly.pdbx_seq_one_letter_code
_entity_poly.pdbx_strand_id
1 'polypeptide(L)'
;MVARGLLLHLPLVVGCLCSIRLAADTVVTPHATPASVNADRYTAQVASDGCLTSLAIDGLEFLDAAVSVSNGAYFYQNGPLAMSTVLPARNRITCRSDRAGVEYHFADDGIELALCNRSEAPLVFFIVLAEQFDALQGPNGDWSRQATEAAWDEVRCYRSDAVLEIVGADRVWGPWQGTHQVVEVKLEAGESRGVGLHIDRVTDKEREAIAELYVAAQRAHEGRARIASPQEFQVFQRTSPNSGPVLVSGQVSAGTTGCEFRVAGGAGSAAPLPDWSPLTFDSQGRFNEVRHLPSGGWYRLDLRTSGPEGKSSTTSVARFGVGEVFVVAGQSNSTNSGEHRTTQQSGLVAAFDGTAWSLANDPLPGVADRTQGGSCWPAFGDALSARTGLPVGIASTGFGGTSVAQWRPHGDLLDGTVSRMRALGPAGFRALLWHQGESDYLTPGEVYFSRLRETICCSRLQAGWEVPWMVAQASYHNAEHPAFDHIRKAQERLWREGIAHEGPDTDQLQGDHRDLGGRGIHFSPRGLKAHGEAWAELVGDYIDSVVQPRTGAVNE
;
A
#
# COMPACT_ATOMS: atom_id res chain seq x y z
N MET A 1 52.80 77.04 25.78
CA MET A 1 51.67 77.98 25.98
C MET A 1 50.59 77.59 24.97
N VAL A 2 49.41 77.19 25.45
CA VAL A 2 48.07 77.18 24.79
C VAL A 2 47.93 76.25 23.54
N ALA A 3 47.29 75.07 23.67
CA ALA A 3 45.84 74.78 23.45
C ALA A 3 45.35 75.07 22.01
N ARG A 4 44.45 74.36 21.34
CA ARG A 4 43.56 73.20 21.50
C ARG A 4 42.88 73.09 20.12
N GLY A 5 42.54 71.90 19.62
CA GLY A 5 41.71 71.81 18.41
C GLY A 5 41.58 70.41 17.81
N LEU A 6 40.63 69.65 18.33
CA LEU A 6 40.13 68.34 17.87
C LEU A 6 39.38 68.48 16.53
N LEU A 7 39.55 67.57 15.54
CA LEU A 7 38.45 67.12 14.65
C LEU A 7 38.86 65.96 13.70
N LEU A 8 38.23 64.80 13.96
CA LEU A 8 37.82 63.67 13.11
C LEU A 8 38.78 63.01 12.09
N HIS A 9 39.11 61.75 12.38
CA HIS A 9 39.48 60.74 11.39
C HIS A 9 38.23 60.19 10.68
N LEU A 10 38.15 60.35 9.35
CA LEU A 10 37.40 59.45 8.47
C LEU A 10 38.40 58.46 7.82
N PRO A 11 38.15 57.14 7.85
CA PRO A 11 38.93 56.20 7.07
C PRO A 11 38.43 56.15 5.61
N LEU A 12 39.40 56.01 4.72
CA LEU A 12 39.30 55.89 3.28
C LEU A 12 38.40 54.69 2.89
N VAL A 13 37.33 54.95 2.13
CA VAL A 13 36.53 53.90 1.49
C VAL A 13 37.36 53.32 0.34
N VAL A 14 37.95 52.15 0.55
CA VAL A 14 38.47 51.31 -0.53
C VAL A 14 37.29 50.46 -1.02
N GLY A 15 36.74 50.84 -2.18
CA GLY A 15 35.68 50.10 -2.84
C GLY A 15 36.16 48.69 -3.16
N CYS A 16 35.48 47.70 -2.57
CA CYS A 16 35.65 46.30 -2.90
C CYS A 16 35.02 46.09 -4.29
N LEU A 17 35.88 45.94 -5.30
CA LEU A 17 35.47 45.51 -6.64
C LEU A 17 34.99 44.06 -6.55
N CYS A 18 33.68 43.91 -6.35
CA CYS A 18 32.99 42.63 -6.50
C CYS A 18 33.18 42.19 -7.96
N SER A 19 34.04 41.18 -8.15
CA SER A 19 34.31 40.60 -9.46
C SER A 19 33.11 39.76 -9.85
N ILE A 20 32.21 40.31 -10.66
CA ILE A 20 31.18 39.54 -11.35
C ILE A 20 31.92 38.59 -12.30
N ARG A 21 32.08 37.32 -11.90
CA ARG A 21 32.42 36.25 -12.84
C ARG A 21 31.18 36.03 -13.71
N LEU A 22 31.29 36.37 -14.99
CA LEU A 22 30.35 35.90 -16.00
C LEU A 22 30.54 34.39 -16.13
N ALA A 23 29.56 33.60 -15.68
CA ALA A 23 29.54 32.16 -15.84
C ALA A 23 29.46 31.77 -17.33
N ALA A 24 30.25 30.75 -17.68
CA ALA A 24 30.19 30.07 -18.96
C ALA A 24 29.06 29.03 -18.92
N ASP A 25 28.28 28.98 -20.00
CA ASP A 25 27.42 27.86 -20.43
C ASP A 25 26.15 27.43 -19.68
N THR A 26 25.76 28.00 -18.53
CA THR A 26 24.37 27.78 -18.02
C THR A 26 23.36 28.52 -18.91
N VAL A 27 22.64 27.79 -19.77
CA VAL A 27 21.66 28.34 -20.72
C VAL A 27 20.26 27.82 -20.43
N VAL A 28 19.37 28.72 -20.02
CA VAL A 28 17.92 28.45 -20.03
C VAL A 28 17.45 28.46 -21.49
N THR A 29 16.76 27.40 -21.93
CA THR A 29 16.18 27.36 -23.29
C THR A 29 14.83 28.10 -23.30
N PRO A 30 14.73 29.36 -23.81
CA PRO A 30 13.63 30.28 -23.47
C PRO A 30 12.27 29.94 -24.12
N HIS A 31 12.21 28.88 -24.95
CA HIS A 31 11.04 28.51 -25.74
C HIS A 31 10.68 27.01 -25.63
N ALA A 32 11.34 26.25 -24.76
CA ALA A 32 10.94 24.89 -24.45
C ALA A 32 9.89 24.91 -23.32
N THR A 33 8.87 24.06 -23.42
CA THR A 33 7.96 23.76 -22.30
C THR A 33 8.06 22.27 -22.04
N PRO A 34 8.60 21.84 -20.87
CA PRO A 34 9.13 22.65 -19.76
C PRO A 34 10.40 23.45 -20.12
N ALA A 35 10.63 24.56 -19.41
CA ALA A 35 11.86 25.34 -19.53
C ALA A 35 13.02 24.52 -18.96
N SER A 36 13.99 24.18 -19.80
CA SER A 36 15.10 23.32 -19.44
C SER A 36 16.37 24.12 -19.21
N VAL A 37 17.10 23.76 -18.16
CA VAL A 37 18.42 24.28 -17.80
C VAL A 37 19.41 23.13 -17.84
N ASN A 38 20.55 23.37 -18.47
CA ASN A 38 21.66 22.44 -18.53
C ASN A 38 22.91 23.17 -18.07
N ALA A 39 23.53 22.64 -17.02
CA ALA A 39 24.79 23.07 -16.45
C ALA A 39 25.73 21.87 -16.37
N ASP A 40 27.03 22.10 -16.14
CA ASP A 40 28.06 21.05 -16.20
C ASP A 40 27.74 19.83 -15.34
N ARG A 41 27.15 20.05 -14.16
CA ARG A 41 26.86 19.00 -13.18
C ARG A 41 25.39 18.70 -12.96
N TYR A 42 24.48 19.49 -13.53
CA TYR A 42 23.07 19.24 -13.35
C TYR A 42 22.20 19.69 -14.50
N THR A 43 21.01 19.09 -14.55
CA THR A 43 19.92 19.54 -15.40
C THR A 43 18.71 19.84 -14.51
N ALA A 44 17.94 20.85 -14.89
CA ALA A 44 16.73 21.23 -14.17
C ALA A 44 15.60 21.55 -15.15
N GLN A 45 14.36 21.28 -14.73
CA GLN A 45 13.17 21.59 -15.53
C GLN A 45 12.16 22.37 -14.70
N VAL A 46 11.77 23.55 -15.20
CA VAL A 46 10.66 24.33 -14.66
C VAL A 46 9.47 24.22 -15.61
N ALA A 47 8.37 23.64 -15.13
CA ALA A 47 7.16 23.42 -15.91
C ALA A 47 6.38 24.73 -16.18
N SER A 48 5.37 24.66 -17.05
CA SER A 48 4.55 25.83 -17.43
C SER A 48 3.74 26.40 -16.27
N ASP A 49 3.54 25.64 -15.20
CA ASP A 49 2.92 26.07 -13.95
C ASP A 49 3.93 26.65 -12.96
N GLY A 50 5.20 26.78 -13.34
CA GLY A 50 6.28 27.36 -12.54
C GLY A 50 6.87 26.45 -11.47
N CYS A 51 6.44 25.18 -11.39
CA CYS A 51 7.02 24.18 -10.50
C CYS A 51 8.37 23.69 -11.04
N LEU A 52 9.34 23.45 -10.15
CA LEU A 52 10.59 22.78 -10.50
C LEU A 52 10.35 21.27 -10.44
N THR A 53 10.12 20.66 -11.60
CA THR A 53 9.66 19.26 -11.72
C THR A 53 10.81 18.26 -11.82
N SER A 54 12.04 18.72 -12.07
CA SER A 54 13.23 17.89 -12.17
C SER A 54 14.46 18.69 -11.75
N LEU A 55 15.34 18.04 -10.97
CA LEU A 55 16.69 18.47 -10.66
C LEU A 55 17.59 17.22 -10.62
N ALA A 56 18.23 16.92 -11.76
CA ALA A 56 19.11 15.78 -11.87
C ALA A 56 20.58 16.20 -11.79
N ILE A 57 21.31 15.69 -10.80
CA ILE A 57 22.73 15.96 -10.56
C ILE A 57 23.55 14.77 -11.03
N ASP A 58 24.54 14.98 -11.90
CA ASP A 58 25.34 13.93 -12.53
C ASP A 58 24.45 12.81 -13.15
N GLY A 59 23.27 13.18 -13.66
CA GLY A 59 22.27 12.28 -14.26
C GLY A 59 21.32 11.57 -13.29
N LEU A 60 21.45 11.83 -11.98
CA LEU A 60 20.59 11.24 -10.94
C LEU A 60 19.53 12.25 -10.50
N GLU A 61 18.24 11.93 -10.68
CA GLU A 61 17.10 12.78 -10.28
C GLU A 61 16.94 12.93 -8.76
N PHE A 62 16.85 14.15 -8.24
CA PHE A 62 16.66 14.39 -6.80
C PHE A 62 15.22 14.72 -6.41
N LEU A 63 14.33 14.99 -7.36
CA LEU A 63 12.94 15.37 -7.09
C LEU A 63 11.95 14.33 -7.65
N ASP A 64 10.81 14.14 -6.98
CA ASP A 64 9.68 13.39 -7.53
C ASP A 64 8.46 14.29 -7.74
N ALA A 65 8.13 14.54 -9.02
CA ALA A 65 7.00 15.34 -9.44
C ALA A 65 5.77 14.52 -9.89
N ALA A 66 5.79 13.19 -9.78
CA ALA A 66 4.72 12.32 -10.24
C ALA A 66 3.96 11.61 -9.11
N VAL A 67 4.40 11.77 -7.86
CA VAL A 67 3.77 11.16 -6.70
C VAL A 67 2.61 12.00 -6.12
N SER A 68 1.40 11.42 -6.13
CA SER A 68 0.20 12.02 -5.53
C SER A 68 -0.08 13.45 -6.05
N VAL A 69 -0.02 14.46 -5.18
CA VAL A 69 -0.21 15.89 -5.50
C VAL A 69 1.12 16.63 -5.73
N SER A 70 2.25 15.93 -5.70
CA SER A 70 3.57 16.54 -5.88
C SER A 70 3.74 17.07 -7.30
N ASN A 71 4.43 18.21 -7.43
CA ASN A 71 4.98 18.73 -8.67
C ASN A 71 6.50 18.98 -8.55
N GLY A 72 7.19 18.20 -7.70
CA GLY A 72 8.63 18.33 -7.42
C GLY A 72 8.87 19.36 -6.33
N ALA A 73 9.25 20.59 -6.71
CA ALA A 73 9.25 21.74 -5.81
C ALA A 73 8.18 22.78 -6.18
N TYR A 74 7.27 23.07 -5.25
CA TYR A 74 6.03 23.79 -5.54
C TYR A 74 5.40 24.45 -4.30
N PHE A 75 4.58 25.47 -4.54
CA PHE A 75 3.78 26.10 -3.49
C PHE A 75 2.48 25.35 -3.22
N TYR A 76 2.03 25.36 -1.96
CA TYR A 76 0.80 24.73 -1.52
C TYR A 76 0.02 25.64 -0.57
N GLN A 77 -1.27 25.83 -0.82
CA GLN A 77 -2.20 26.51 0.08
C GLN A 77 -3.63 26.00 -0.19
N ASN A 78 -4.05 24.97 0.55
CA ASN A 78 -5.27 24.17 0.30
C ASN A 78 -5.27 23.45 -1.06
N GLY A 79 -4.10 23.06 -1.53
CA GLY A 79 -3.86 22.47 -2.84
C GLY A 79 -2.58 23.04 -3.48
N PRO A 80 -1.94 22.33 -4.43
CA PRO A 80 -0.82 22.86 -5.19
C PRO A 80 -1.21 24.15 -5.94
N LEU A 81 -0.33 25.13 -5.94
CA LEU A 81 -0.54 26.41 -6.63
C LEU A 81 0.24 26.45 -7.94
N ALA A 82 -0.46 26.77 -9.03
CA ALA A 82 0.14 27.04 -10.32
C ALA A 82 0.49 28.53 -10.48
N MET A 83 1.58 28.80 -11.18
CA MET A 83 2.01 30.15 -11.56
C MET A 83 1.32 30.57 -12.86
N SER A 84 0.70 31.75 -12.88
CA SER A 84 0.04 32.28 -14.08
C SER A 84 1.03 32.88 -15.09
N THR A 85 2.27 33.12 -14.67
CA THR A 85 3.30 33.72 -15.50
C THR A 85 4.62 33.02 -15.23
N VAL A 86 5.30 32.58 -16.29
CA VAL A 86 6.64 31.97 -16.26
C VAL A 86 7.50 32.68 -17.30
N LEU A 87 8.50 33.44 -16.85
CA LEU A 87 9.35 34.27 -17.71
C LEU A 87 10.80 33.79 -17.66
N PRO A 88 11.25 32.98 -18.64
CA PRO A 88 12.65 32.60 -18.73
C PRO A 88 13.53 33.75 -19.22
N ALA A 89 14.72 33.86 -18.65
CA ALA A 89 15.84 34.71 -19.02
C ALA A 89 17.13 33.87 -19.00
N ARG A 90 18.28 34.45 -19.40
CA ARG A 90 19.53 33.70 -19.66
C ARG A 90 19.89 32.66 -18.58
N ASN A 91 19.87 33.06 -17.31
CA ASN A 91 20.21 32.24 -16.14
C ASN A 91 19.16 32.36 -15.03
N ARG A 92 17.93 32.73 -15.38
CA ARG A 92 16.88 33.04 -14.41
C ARG A 92 15.51 32.69 -14.95
N ILE A 93 14.63 32.17 -14.11
CA ILE A 93 13.21 31.99 -14.45
C ILE A 93 12.38 32.66 -13.35
N THR A 94 11.59 33.66 -13.73
CA THR A 94 10.69 34.35 -12.79
C THR A 94 9.27 33.83 -12.97
N CYS A 95 8.71 33.20 -11.94
CA CYS A 95 7.35 32.66 -11.92
C CYS A 95 6.47 33.40 -10.92
N ARG A 96 5.23 33.75 -11.30
CA ARG A 96 4.30 34.51 -10.44
C ARG A 96 2.84 34.11 -10.66
N SER A 97 2.06 34.14 -9.58
CA SER A 97 0.59 34.16 -9.56
C SER A 97 0.09 35.30 -8.65
N ASP A 98 -1.22 35.40 -8.45
CA ASP A 98 -1.85 36.28 -7.47
C ASP A 98 -1.43 35.93 -6.02
N ARG A 99 -1.25 34.65 -5.71
CA ARG A 99 -0.98 34.15 -4.35
C ARG A 99 0.50 33.92 -4.03
N ALA A 100 1.35 33.66 -5.02
CA ALA A 100 2.74 33.29 -4.79
C ALA A 100 3.69 33.75 -5.91
N GLY A 101 4.99 33.71 -5.65
CA GLY A 101 6.02 33.91 -6.64
C GLY A 101 7.32 33.22 -6.26
N VAL A 102 8.05 32.76 -7.28
CA VAL A 102 9.40 32.21 -7.14
C VAL A 102 10.26 32.77 -8.27
N GLU A 103 11.48 33.19 -7.92
CA GLU A 103 12.51 33.49 -8.91
C GLU A 103 13.65 32.49 -8.74
N TYR A 104 13.86 31.65 -9.75
CA TYR A 104 14.96 30.70 -9.82
C TYR A 104 16.16 31.37 -10.47
N HIS A 105 17.30 31.44 -9.79
CA HIS A 105 18.58 31.85 -10.36
C HIS A 105 19.49 30.65 -10.47
N PHE A 106 19.91 30.34 -11.70
CA PHE A 106 20.72 29.17 -11.99
C PHE A 106 22.20 29.57 -12.06
N ALA A 107 23.02 28.89 -11.26
CA ALA A 107 24.47 29.01 -11.22
C ALA A 107 25.12 27.64 -11.50
N ASP A 108 26.44 27.60 -11.63
CA ASP A 108 27.17 26.37 -11.98
C ASP A 108 27.15 25.34 -10.83
N ASP A 109 27.00 25.82 -9.59
CA ASP A 109 27.02 25.05 -8.35
C ASP A 109 25.64 24.90 -7.70
N GLY A 110 24.56 25.37 -8.32
CA GLY A 110 23.22 25.25 -7.75
C GLY A 110 22.16 26.20 -8.29
N ILE A 111 21.06 26.27 -7.54
CA ILE A 111 19.90 27.12 -7.82
C ILE A 111 19.55 27.93 -6.57
N GLU A 112 19.47 29.25 -6.70
CA GLU A 112 18.95 30.14 -5.66
C GLU A 112 17.48 30.47 -5.94
N LEU A 113 16.60 30.19 -4.98
CA LEU A 113 15.17 30.44 -5.07
C LEU A 113 14.82 31.65 -4.20
N ALA A 114 14.32 32.72 -4.81
CA ALA A 114 13.66 33.80 -4.08
C ALA A 114 12.15 33.54 -4.03
N LEU A 115 11.68 32.96 -2.94
CA LEU A 115 10.27 32.65 -2.67
C LEU A 115 9.54 33.87 -2.15
N CYS A 116 8.27 34.03 -2.52
CA CYS A 116 7.43 35.13 -2.08
C CYS A 116 5.99 34.65 -1.86
N ASN A 117 5.45 34.86 -0.65
CA ASN A 117 4.03 34.73 -0.36
C ASN A 117 3.33 36.05 -0.66
N ARG A 118 2.43 36.05 -1.65
CA ARG A 118 1.67 37.23 -2.08
C ARG A 118 0.24 37.24 -1.56
N SER A 119 -0.15 36.21 -0.80
CA SER A 119 -1.48 36.06 -0.22
C SER A 119 -1.54 36.65 1.20
N GLU A 120 -2.77 36.82 1.69
CA GLU A 120 -3.04 37.30 3.07
C GLU A 120 -2.97 36.19 4.13
N ALA A 121 -2.69 34.95 3.72
CA ALA A 121 -2.59 33.79 4.60
C ALA A 121 -1.22 33.11 4.47
N PRO A 122 -0.75 32.35 5.47
CA PRO A 122 0.47 31.57 5.35
C PRO A 122 0.35 30.53 4.24
N LEU A 123 1.45 30.27 3.54
CA LEU A 123 1.56 29.18 2.57
C LEU A 123 2.84 28.40 2.79
N VAL A 124 2.95 27.26 2.10
CA VAL A 124 4.09 26.37 2.23
C VAL A 124 4.70 26.14 0.84
N PHE A 125 6.03 26.09 0.77
CA PHE A 125 6.77 25.61 -0.38
C PHE A 125 7.36 24.24 -0.03
N PHE A 126 6.97 23.22 -0.77
CA PHE A 126 7.46 21.86 -0.59
C PHE A 126 8.52 21.55 -1.62
N ILE A 127 9.51 20.76 -1.23
CA ILE A 127 10.46 20.08 -2.12
C ILE A 127 10.33 18.59 -1.81
N VAL A 128 9.79 17.82 -2.75
CA VAL A 128 9.60 16.37 -2.59
C VAL A 128 10.81 15.65 -3.17
N LEU A 129 11.58 15.00 -2.30
CA LEU A 129 12.78 14.26 -2.68
C LEU A 129 12.41 12.91 -3.30
N ALA A 130 13.15 12.51 -4.34
CA ALA A 130 13.01 11.19 -4.95
C ALA A 130 13.25 10.07 -3.92
N GLU A 131 12.57 8.92 -4.03
CA GLU A 131 12.70 7.81 -3.06
C GLU A 131 14.11 7.20 -2.99
N GLN A 132 14.88 7.33 -4.08
CA GLN A 132 16.20 6.70 -4.21
C GLN A 132 17.30 7.64 -3.73
N PHE A 133 17.54 7.68 -2.42
CA PHE A 133 18.69 8.37 -1.82
C PHE A 133 19.36 7.46 -0.78
N ASP A 134 20.64 7.69 -0.50
CA ASP A 134 21.44 6.86 0.40
C ASP A 134 21.31 7.29 1.86
N ALA A 135 21.26 8.61 2.10
CA ALA A 135 21.12 9.22 3.42
C ALA A 135 20.65 10.67 3.33
N LEU A 136 20.16 11.18 4.45
CA LEU A 136 20.00 12.60 4.74
C LEU A 136 20.97 13.00 5.86
N GLN A 137 21.43 14.23 5.83
CA GLN A 137 22.16 14.85 6.94
C GLN A 137 21.54 16.22 7.24
N GLY A 138 21.17 16.44 8.50
CA GLY A 138 20.79 17.74 9.03
C GLY A 138 21.98 18.51 9.61
N PRO A 139 21.71 19.64 10.29
CA PRO A 139 22.73 20.45 10.93
C PRO A 139 23.57 19.65 11.92
N ASN A 140 24.83 20.08 12.14
CA ASN A 140 25.77 19.45 13.07
C ASN A 140 26.12 17.98 12.79
N GLY A 141 25.83 17.47 11.59
CA GLY A 141 26.09 16.09 11.22
C GLY A 141 25.02 15.11 11.71
N ASP A 142 23.77 15.57 11.83
CA ASP A 142 22.63 14.73 12.19
C ASP A 142 22.25 13.81 11.03
N TRP A 143 22.82 12.61 11.01
CA TRP A 143 22.60 11.63 9.95
C TRP A 143 21.32 10.82 10.13
N SER A 144 20.59 10.60 9.04
CA SER A 144 19.43 9.72 9.00
C SER A 144 19.31 9.00 7.66
N ARG A 145 18.68 7.81 7.67
CA ARG A 145 18.26 7.14 6.43
C ARG A 145 16.86 7.55 5.99
N GLN A 146 16.02 7.98 6.93
CA GLN A 146 14.67 8.51 6.71
C GLN A 146 14.33 9.39 7.91
N ALA A 147 14.03 10.67 7.69
CA ALA A 147 13.57 11.55 8.75
C ALA A 147 12.07 11.34 8.98
N THR A 148 11.67 11.05 10.22
CA THR A 148 10.23 11.02 10.56
C THR A 148 9.69 12.46 10.63
N GLU A 149 10.35 13.29 11.43
CA GLU A 149 10.13 14.73 11.50
C GLU A 149 11.37 15.36 12.14
N ALA A 150 11.97 16.35 11.49
CA ALA A 150 13.15 17.03 12.00
C ALA A 150 13.15 18.51 11.60
N ALA A 151 13.32 19.40 12.58
CA ALA A 151 13.43 20.85 12.37
C ALA A 151 14.85 21.20 11.90
N TRP A 152 15.12 20.94 10.63
CA TRP A 152 16.39 21.20 9.97
C TRP A 152 16.26 22.40 9.05
N ASP A 153 17.10 23.40 9.28
CA ASP A 153 17.25 24.58 8.43
C ASP A 153 18.18 24.36 7.24
N GLU A 154 19.01 23.32 7.32
CA GLU A 154 19.87 22.78 6.27
C GLU A 154 19.65 21.27 6.14
N VAL A 155 19.44 20.79 4.92
CA VAL A 155 19.26 19.36 4.61
C VAL A 155 20.19 18.97 3.46
N ARG A 156 21.14 18.08 3.72
CA ARG A 156 21.97 17.45 2.68
C ARG A 156 21.39 16.10 2.32
N CYS A 157 21.02 15.91 1.06
CA CYS A 157 20.53 14.67 0.48
C CYS A 157 21.64 14.01 -0.34
N TYR A 158 21.96 12.77 -0.01
CA TYR A 158 23.06 12.01 -0.62
C TYR A 158 22.50 10.97 -1.58
N ARG A 159 22.99 10.94 -2.83
CA ARG A 159 22.66 9.89 -3.79
C ARG A 159 23.87 9.55 -4.64
N SER A 160 24.38 8.34 -4.49
CA SER A 160 25.66 7.89 -5.04
C SER A 160 26.78 8.87 -4.65
N ASP A 161 27.51 9.42 -5.62
CA ASP A 161 28.55 10.44 -5.40
C ASP A 161 28.03 11.89 -5.45
N ALA A 162 26.72 12.10 -5.69
CA ALA A 162 26.10 13.42 -5.78
C ALA A 162 25.46 13.84 -4.45
N VAL A 163 25.54 15.14 -4.15
CA VAL A 163 24.91 15.75 -2.98
C VAL A 163 24.06 16.94 -3.41
N LEU A 164 22.82 16.98 -2.93
CA LEU A 164 21.96 18.15 -2.97
C LEU A 164 21.83 18.71 -1.55
N GLU A 165 22.37 19.89 -1.31
CA GLU A 165 22.21 20.65 -0.07
C GLU A 165 21.09 21.68 -0.22
N ILE A 166 20.13 21.66 0.69
CA ILE A 166 18.96 22.53 0.71
C ILE A 166 19.06 23.42 1.94
N VAL A 167 19.26 24.72 1.73
CA VAL A 167 19.44 25.72 2.79
C VAL A 167 18.20 26.63 2.85
N GLY A 168 17.72 26.91 4.06
CA GLY A 168 16.54 27.76 4.29
C GLY A 168 15.23 26.97 4.48
N ALA A 169 15.34 25.69 4.82
CA ALA A 169 14.21 24.85 5.22
C ALA A 169 13.70 25.24 6.62
N ASP A 170 12.46 24.85 6.95
CA ASP A 170 11.98 24.87 8.35
C ASP A 170 11.98 23.45 8.94
N ARG A 171 11.72 22.43 8.11
CA ARG A 171 11.79 21.02 8.51
C ARG A 171 11.93 20.07 7.31
N VAL A 172 12.34 18.84 7.62
CA VAL A 172 12.17 17.66 6.76
C VAL A 172 11.30 16.62 7.45
N TRP A 173 10.43 15.95 6.72
CA TRP A 173 9.53 14.94 7.27
C TRP A 173 9.19 13.84 6.27
N GLY A 174 8.72 12.71 6.80
CA GLY A 174 8.33 11.53 6.05
C GLY A 174 8.14 10.32 6.97
N PRO A 175 8.04 9.10 6.44
CA PRO A 175 7.74 8.80 5.06
C PRO A 175 6.38 9.37 4.62
N TRP A 176 6.34 10.01 3.45
CA TRP A 176 5.11 10.46 2.81
C TRP A 176 4.89 9.69 1.51
N GLN A 177 3.64 9.26 1.24
CA GLN A 177 3.25 8.53 0.01
C GLN A 177 4.28 7.47 -0.43
N GLY A 178 4.48 6.43 0.39
CA GLY A 178 5.56 5.47 0.19
C GLY A 178 6.73 5.78 1.11
N THR A 179 7.91 6.04 0.56
CA THR A 179 9.14 6.32 1.33
C THR A 179 9.70 7.74 1.14
N HIS A 180 8.97 8.60 0.43
CA HIS A 180 9.41 9.96 0.12
C HIS A 180 9.68 10.79 1.38
N GLN A 181 10.65 11.68 1.24
CA GLN A 181 11.00 12.70 2.23
C GLN A 181 10.63 14.06 1.65
N VAL A 182 10.03 14.91 2.47
CA VAL A 182 9.52 16.22 2.08
C VAL A 182 10.26 17.28 2.87
N VAL A 183 10.92 18.19 2.18
CA VAL A 183 11.47 19.41 2.78
C VAL A 183 10.41 20.50 2.69
N GLU A 184 10.20 21.19 3.80
CA GLU A 184 9.14 22.18 3.97
C GLU A 184 9.72 23.54 4.29
N VAL A 185 9.25 24.56 3.56
CA VAL A 185 9.54 25.97 3.80
C VAL A 185 8.21 26.68 3.99
N LYS A 186 7.95 27.19 5.20
CA LYS A 186 6.76 27.94 5.55
C LYS A 186 7.01 29.42 5.33
N LEU A 187 6.07 30.08 4.63
CA LEU A 187 6.09 31.52 4.44
C LEU A 187 4.84 32.15 5.06
N GLU A 188 5.04 33.11 5.95
CA GLU A 188 3.97 33.95 6.50
C GLU A 188 3.41 34.89 5.42
N ALA A 189 2.24 35.48 5.69
CA ALA A 189 1.59 36.39 4.75
C ALA A 189 2.51 37.57 4.37
N GLY A 190 2.73 37.79 3.08
CA GLY A 190 3.60 38.85 2.56
C GLY A 190 5.11 38.58 2.68
N GLU A 191 5.54 37.45 3.24
CA GLU A 191 6.95 37.13 3.44
C GLU A 191 7.66 36.86 2.10
N SER A 192 8.94 37.22 2.04
CA SER A 192 9.87 36.74 1.01
C SER A 192 11.08 36.08 1.67
N ARG A 193 11.50 34.92 1.17
CA ARG A 193 12.56 34.10 1.74
C ARG A 193 13.45 33.51 0.64
N GLY A 194 14.76 33.48 0.88
CA GLY A 194 15.71 32.78 0.02
C GLY A 194 15.84 31.31 0.41
N VAL A 195 15.89 30.42 -0.57
CA VAL A 195 16.17 28.99 -0.39
C VAL A 195 17.25 28.58 -1.39
N GLY A 196 18.35 28.02 -0.91
CA GLY A 196 19.47 27.56 -1.74
C GLY A 196 19.38 26.07 -2.03
N LEU A 197 19.61 25.68 -3.28
CA LEU A 197 19.78 24.30 -3.73
C LEU A 197 21.22 24.14 -4.24
N HIS A 198 22.15 23.76 -3.37
CA HIS A 198 23.57 23.66 -3.70
C HIS A 198 23.97 22.22 -4.07
N ILE A 199 24.92 22.11 -4.99
CA ILE A 199 25.31 20.86 -5.62
C ILE A 199 26.77 20.56 -5.29
N ASP A 200 27.01 19.41 -4.65
CA ASP A 200 28.34 19.01 -4.21
C ASP A 200 28.67 17.55 -4.59
N ARG A 201 29.78 17.01 -4.08
CA ARG A 201 30.17 15.60 -4.14
C ARG A 201 30.34 15.04 -2.73
N VAL A 202 30.05 13.76 -2.59
CA VAL A 202 30.31 13.03 -1.34
C VAL A 202 31.81 13.00 -1.06
N THR A 203 32.21 13.52 0.09
CA THR A 203 33.58 13.43 0.61
C THR A 203 33.87 12.04 1.18
N ASP A 204 35.15 11.67 1.34
CA ASP A 204 35.51 10.38 1.95
C ASP A 204 34.96 10.22 3.37
N LYS A 205 34.96 11.32 4.16
CA LYS A 205 34.40 11.33 5.51
C LYS A 205 32.88 11.10 5.52
N GLU A 206 32.16 11.72 4.58
CA GLU A 206 30.71 11.49 4.43
C GLU A 206 30.43 10.07 3.95
N ARG A 207 31.23 9.54 3.03
CA ARG A 207 31.12 8.15 2.56
C ARG A 207 31.29 7.15 3.70
N GLU A 208 32.26 7.38 4.57
CA GLU A 208 32.46 6.59 5.80
C GLU A 208 31.26 6.71 6.74
N ALA A 209 30.76 7.92 7.00
CA ALA A 209 29.60 8.13 7.86
C ALA A 209 28.33 7.47 7.31
N ILE A 210 28.10 7.55 5.99
CA ILE A 210 27.02 6.82 5.31
C ILE A 210 27.21 5.33 5.51
N ALA A 211 28.41 4.78 5.27
CA ALA A 211 28.67 3.35 5.51
C ALA A 211 28.41 2.94 6.97
N GLU A 212 28.80 3.77 7.94
CA GLU A 212 28.53 3.54 9.36
C GLU A 212 27.03 3.54 9.69
N LEU A 213 26.21 4.39 9.05
CA LEU A 213 24.74 4.35 9.20
C LEU A 213 24.17 3.00 8.80
N TYR A 214 24.66 2.42 7.70
CA TYR A 214 24.21 1.11 7.24
C TYR A 214 24.68 0.00 8.17
N VAL A 215 25.91 0.07 8.68
CA VAL A 215 26.42 -0.89 9.69
C VAL A 215 25.65 -0.78 11.01
N ALA A 216 25.38 0.44 11.50
CA ALA A 216 24.63 0.67 12.72
C ALA A 216 23.18 0.16 12.60
N ALA A 217 22.56 0.38 11.44
CA ALA A 217 21.25 -0.18 11.15
C ALA A 217 21.27 -1.72 11.14
N GLN A 218 22.27 -2.34 10.52
CA GLN A 218 22.43 -3.79 10.56
C GLN A 218 22.60 -4.31 11.99
N ARG A 219 23.43 -3.65 12.81
CA ARG A 219 23.61 -3.95 14.25
C ARG A 219 22.34 -3.82 15.06
N ALA A 220 21.50 -2.81 14.79
CA ALA A 220 20.20 -2.65 15.46
C ALA A 220 19.24 -3.83 15.21
N HIS A 221 19.47 -4.59 14.13
CA HIS A 221 18.74 -5.80 13.78
C HIS A 221 19.52 -7.10 14.07
N GLU A 222 20.76 -7.03 14.58
CA GLU A 222 21.53 -8.22 14.97
C GLU A 222 20.81 -9.00 16.07
N GLY A 223 20.83 -10.32 15.92
CA GLY A 223 20.14 -11.24 16.83
C GLY A 223 18.61 -11.16 16.80
N ARG A 224 17.97 -10.41 15.89
CA ARG A 224 16.50 -10.44 15.71
C ARG A 224 16.09 -11.46 14.64
N ALA A 225 14.84 -11.90 14.68
CA ALA A 225 14.22 -12.64 13.60
C ALA A 225 13.26 -11.73 12.83
N ARG A 226 13.11 -11.98 11.53
CA ARG A 226 11.99 -11.48 10.73
C ARG A 226 11.01 -12.63 10.54
N ILE A 227 9.75 -12.39 10.87
CA ILE A 227 8.65 -13.32 10.59
C ILE A 227 8.03 -12.92 9.25
N ALA A 228 7.99 -13.86 8.30
CA ALA A 228 7.30 -13.71 7.03
C ALA A 228 5.90 -14.35 7.05
N SER A 229 5.73 -15.44 7.80
CA SER A 229 4.45 -16.06 8.09
C SER A 229 4.49 -16.66 9.50
N PRO A 230 3.42 -16.52 10.32
CA PRO A 230 2.16 -15.83 10.03
C PRO A 230 2.33 -14.30 9.90
N GLN A 231 1.43 -13.64 9.17
CA GLN A 231 1.29 -12.18 9.20
C GLN A 231 0.24 -11.76 10.24
N GLU A 232 0.24 -10.50 10.65
CA GLU A 232 -0.82 -9.94 11.52
C GLU A 232 -2.19 -10.08 10.83
N PHE A 233 -3.19 -10.58 11.56
CA PHE A 233 -4.53 -10.98 11.10
C PHE A 233 -4.60 -12.11 10.06
N GLN A 234 -3.51 -12.78 9.73
CA GLN A 234 -3.55 -13.89 8.79
C GLN A 234 -4.42 -15.03 9.32
N VAL A 235 -5.35 -15.51 8.49
CA VAL A 235 -6.15 -16.71 8.75
C VAL A 235 -5.61 -17.85 7.88
N PHE A 236 -5.32 -18.99 8.50
CA PHE A 236 -4.96 -20.22 7.81
C PHE A 236 -6.18 -21.13 7.70
N GLN A 237 -6.38 -21.71 6.52
CA GLN A 237 -7.45 -22.66 6.27
C GLN A 237 -7.26 -23.95 7.07
N ARG A 238 -8.23 -24.29 7.92
CA ARG A 238 -8.24 -25.56 8.65
C ARG A 238 -8.49 -26.74 7.71
N THR A 239 -7.87 -27.88 8.02
CA THR A 239 -7.97 -29.13 7.27
C THR A 239 -8.80 -30.20 7.97
N SER A 240 -9.05 -30.04 9.28
CA SER A 240 -9.92 -30.90 10.06
C SER A 240 -10.90 -30.05 10.89
N PRO A 241 -11.89 -30.67 11.57
CA PRO A 241 -12.78 -29.95 12.46
C PRO A 241 -12.06 -29.06 13.48
N ASN A 242 -10.93 -29.54 14.01
CA ASN A 242 -10.27 -28.96 15.18
C ASN A 242 -8.82 -28.55 14.93
N SER A 243 -8.29 -28.64 13.70
CA SER A 243 -6.89 -28.31 13.43
C SER A 243 -6.63 -27.88 11.99
N GLY A 244 -5.56 -27.12 11.79
CA GLY A 244 -5.07 -26.72 10.48
C GLY A 244 -3.55 -26.51 10.43
N PRO A 245 -2.96 -26.55 9.23
CA PRO A 245 -1.57 -26.21 9.02
C PRO A 245 -1.35 -24.71 9.14
N VAL A 246 -0.27 -24.32 9.82
CA VAL A 246 0.22 -22.94 9.94
C VAL A 246 1.65 -22.91 9.48
N LEU A 247 1.94 -22.04 8.51
CA LEU A 247 3.30 -21.81 8.05
C LEU A 247 4.01 -20.89 9.04
N VAL A 248 5.14 -21.36 9.58
CA VAL A 248 6.09 -20.55 10.34
C VAL A 248 7.31 -20.36 9.45
N SER A 249 7.43 -19.18 8.86
CA SER A 249 8.50 -18.87 7.92
C SER A 249 9.09 -17.48 8.14
N GLY A 250 10.36 -17.32 7.76
CA GLY A 250 11.09 -16.09 8.00
C GLY A 250 12.59 -16.29 7.95
N GLN A 251 13.31 -15.35 8.56
CA GLN A 251 14.77 -15.34 8.55
C GLN A 251 15.32 -14.84 9.87
N VAL A 252 16.39 -15.47 10.37
CA VAL A 252 17.17 -14.99 11.51
C VAL A 252 18.38 -14.19 11.05
N SER A 253 18.79 -13.20 11.84
CA SER A 253 20.00 -12.41 11.56
C SER A 253 21.28 -13.27 11.65
N ALA A 254 22.34 -12.81 10.97
CA ALA A 254 23.66 -13.42 11.05
C ALA A 254 24.15 -13.55 12.51
N GLY A 255 24.87 -14.63 12.80
CA GLY A 255 25.36 -14.93 14.16
C GLY A 255 24.33 -15.55 15.11
N THR A 256 23.08 -15.74 14.68
CA THR A 256 22.08 -16.48 15.46
C THR A 256 22.54 -17.94 15.61
N THR A 257 22.61 -18.42 16.85
CA THR A 257 23.02 -19.77 17.23
C THR A 257 21.84 -20.70 17.55
N GLY A 258 20.65 -20.13 17.81
CA GLY A 258 19.44 -20.89 18.05
C GLY A 258 18.17 -20.06 17.84
N CYS A 259 17.09 -20.73 17.45
CA CYS A 259 15.76 -20.12 17.31
C CYS A 259 14.72 -21.09 17.87
N GLU A 260 13.80 -20.55 18.66
CA GLU A 260 12.66 -21.27 19.22
C GLU A 260 11.39 -20.46 18.98
N PHE A 261 10.26 -21.14 18.88
CA PHE A 261 8.96 -20.51 18.74
C PHE A 261 8.01 -20.97 19.85
N ARG A 262 7.04 -20.12 20.17
CA ARG A 262 5.91 -20.43 21.06
C ARG A 262 4.64 -19.83 20.46
N VAL A 263 3.52 -20.52 20.66
CA VAL A 263 2.18 -19.99 20.35
C VAL A 263 1.40 -19.79 21.65
N ALA A 264 0.75 -18.63 21.77
CA ALA A 264 -0.10 -18.29 22.91
C ALA A 264 -1.44 -17.70 22.44
N GLY A 265 -2.41 -17.57 23.34
CA GLY A 265 -3.73 -16.98 23.04
C GLY A 265 -4.74 -18.00 22.49
N GLY A 266 -5.69 -17.52 21.67
CA GLY A 266 -6.75 -18.32 21.06
C GLY A 266 -7.73 -18.94 22.08
N ALA A 267 -8.62 -18.09 22.62
CA ALA A 267 -9.71 -18.54 23.48
C ALA A 267 -10.50 -19.68 22.80
N GLY A 268 -10.76 -20.77 23.54
CA GLY A 268 -11.56 -21.89 23.06
C GLY A 268 -10.80 -23.12 22.54
N SER A 269 -9.46 -23.09 22.43
CA SER A 269 -8.69 -24.31 22.10
C SER A 269 -8.63 -25.28 23.29
N ALA A 270 -9.24 -26.45 23.17
CA ALA A 270 -9.11 -27.54 24.15
C ALA A 270 -7.75 -28.27 24.05
N ALA A 271 -7.04 -28.10 22.94
CA ALA A 271 -5.75 -28.74 22.69
C ALA A 271 -4.58 -27.84 23.14
N PRO A 272 -3.48 -28.43 23.65
CA PRO A 272 -2.31 -27.68 24.10
C PRO A 272 -1.65 -26.97 22.92
N LEU A 273 -1.24 -25.72 23.15
CA LEU A 273 -0.45 -24.95 22.19
C LEU A 273 1.05 -25.24 22.38
N PRO A 274 1.87 -25.16 21.32
CA PRO A 274 3.31 -25.27 21.44
C PRO A 274 3.87 -24.22 22.39
N ASP A 275 4.52 -24.66 23.47
CA ASP A 275 5.44 -23.82 24.24
C ASP A 275 6.76 -23.67 23.45
N TRP A 276 7.77 -23.01 24.05
CA TRP A 276 9.11 -22.85 23.46
C TRP A 276 9.64 -24.17 22.88
N SER A 277 9.62 -24.23 21.55
CA SER A 277 9.98 -25.40 20.75
C SER A 277 11.03 -24.99 19.71
N PRO A 278 12.04 -25.83 19.43
CA PRO A 278 13.05 -25.50 18.43
C PRO A 278 12.47 -25.22 17.05
N LEU A 279 13.07 -24.27 16.34
CA LEU A 279 12.83 -23.95 14.94
C LEU A 279 14.15 -24.04 14.18
N THR A 280 14.19 -24.87 13.14
CA THR A 280 15.42 -25.08 12.36
C THR A 280 15.52 -24.04 11.26
N PHE A 281 16.74 -23.59 10.97
CA PHE A 281 17.03 -22.66 9.89
C PHE A 281 18.24 -23.12 9.08
N ASP A 282 18.27 -22.75 7.80
CA ASP A 282 19.34 -23.11 6.87
C ASP A 282 20.61 -22.24 7.07
N SER A 283 21.65 -22.51 6.27
CA SER A 283 22.90 -21.74 6.31
C SER A 283 22.75 -20.25 5.93
N GLN A 284 21.62 -19.87 5.33
CA GLN A 284 21.26 -18.49 5.01
C GLN A 284 20.35 -17.87 6.10
N GLY A 285 20.12 -18.59 7.21
CA GLY A 285 19.27 -18.15 8.31
C GLY A 285 17.77 -18.28 8.02
N ARG A 286 17.35 -18.93 6.94
CA ARG A 286 15.92 -19.04 6.58
C ARG A 286 15.29 -20.24 7.26
N PHE A 287 14.10 -20.04 7.82
CA PHE A 287 13.24 -21.11 8.33
C PHE A 287 11.92 -21.11 7.57
N ASN A 288 11.37 -22.30 7.33
CA ASN A 288 10.13 -22.50 6.60
C ASN A 288 9.52 -23.85 6.98
N GLU A 289 8.74 -23.87 8.06
CA GLU A 289 8.19 -25.10 8.64
C GLU A 289 6.68 -24.99 8.81
N VAL A 290 5.95 -26.08 8.52
CA VAL A 290 4.51 -26.17 8.79
C VAL A 290 4.28 -26.77 10.18
N ARG A 291 3.46 -26.11 10.99
CA ARG A 291 3.00 -26.59 12.30
C ARG A 291 1.50 -26.81 12.26
N HIS A 292 1.02 -27.93 12.80
CA HIS A 292 -0.42 -28.13 12.95
C HIS A 292 -0.85 -27.53 14.28
N LEU A 293 -1.75 -26.55 14.21
CA LEU A 293 -2.31 -25.90 15.38
C LEU A 293 -3.82 -26.18 15.50
N PRO A 294 -4.38 -26.09 16.71
CA PRO A 294 -5.81 -26.16 16.90
C PRO A 294 -6.53 -25.06 16.10
N SER A 295 -7.75 -25.36 15.64
CA SER A 295 -8.63 -24.34 15.06
C SER A 295 -9.04 -23.33 16.12
N GLY A 296 -8.98 -22.04 15.78
CA GLY A 296 -9.25 -20.94 16.70
C GLY A 296 -8.39 -19.71 16.41
N GLY A 297 -8.54 -18.70 17.26
CA GLY A 297 -7.80 -17.45 17.19
C GLY A 297 -8.42 -16.37 18.08
N TRP A 298 -7.82 -15.19 18.23
CA TRP A 298 -6.51 -14.81 17.71
C TRP A 298 -5.37 -15.41 18.57
N TYR A 299 -4.43 -16.08 17.90
CA TYR A 299 -3.17 -16.53 18.47
C TYR A 299 -2.08 -15.47 18.33
N ARG A 300 -1.07 -15.55 19.19
CA ARG A 300 0.20 -14.83 19.09
C ARG A 300 1.33 -15.82 18.84
N LEU A 301 2.20 -15.53 17.87
CA LEU A 301 3.46 -16.25 17.68
C LEU A 301 4.57 -15.42 18.30
N ASP A 302 5.38 -16.03 19.17
CA ASP A 302 6.63 -15.46 19.67
C ASP A 302 7.79 -16.28 19.11
N LEU A 303 8.77 -15.61 18.48
CA LEU A 303 10.07 -16.19 18.11
C LEU A 303 11.14 -15.65 19.06
N ARG A 304 11.90 -16.55 19.68
CA ARG A 304 13.07 -16.20 20.47
C ARG A 304 14.32 -16.67 19.75
N THR A 305 15.25 -15.74 19.54
CA THR A 305 16.56 -16.01 18.95
C THR A 305 17.63 -15.89 20.00
N SER A 306 18.65 -16.75 19.92
CA SER A 306 19.85 -16.70 20.75
C SER A 306 21.04 -16.36 19.86
N GLY A 307 21.88 -15.42 20.29
CA GLY A 307 23.08 -14.98 19.59
C GLY A 307 24.36 -15.30 20.35
N PRO A 308 25.50 -14.74 19.91
CA PRO A 308 26.78 -14.85 20.62
C PRO A 308 26.67 -14.28 22.04
N GLU A 309 27.46 -14.81 22.98
CA GLU A 309 27.53 -14.36 24.38
C GLU A 309 26.21 -14.50 25.18
N GLY A 310 25.27 -15.33 24.72
CA GLY A 310 24.02 -15.61 25.43
C GLY A 310 22.96 -14.50 25.34
N LYS A 311 23.13 -13.53 24.43
CA LYS A 311 22.10 -12.52 24.16
C LYS A 311 20.88 -13.16 23.49
N SER A 312 19.69 -12.82 23.94
CA SER A 312 18.43 -13.28 23.34
C SER A 312 17.55 -12.11 22.88
N SER A 313 16.88 -12.27 21.75
CA SER A 313 15.83 -11.35 21.29
C SER A 313 14.50 -12.08 21.15
N THR A 314 13.39 -11.34 21.19
CA THR A 314 12.07 -11.88 20.90
C THR A 314 11.37 -11.01 19.87
N THR A 315 10.78 -11.64 18.86
CA THR A 315 9.96 -11.00 17.82
C THR A 315 8.61 -11.70 17.77
N SER A 316 7.51 -10.94 17.62
CA SER A 316 6.17 -11.50 17.73
C SER A 316 5.24 -11.04 16.60
N VAL A 317 4.28 -11.88 16.27
CA VAL A 317 3.08 -11.54 15.49
C VAL A 317 1.89 -11.65 16.43
N ALA A 318 1.15 -10.55 16.61
CA ALA A 318 0.21 -10.42 17.72
C ALA A 318 -1.08 -11.21 17.49
N ARG A 319 -1.54 -11.28 16.24
CA ARG A 319 -2.81 -11.92 15.87
C ARG A 319 -2.66 -12.74 14.60
N PHE A 320 -2.96 -14.03 14.68
CA PHE A 320 -3.23 -14.90 13.53
C PHE A 320 -4.23 -15.99 13.95
N GLY A 321 -4.85 -16.68 13.00
CA GLY A 321 -5.89 -17.66 13.29
C GLY A 321 -5.86 -18.89 12.40
N VAL A 322 -6.51 -19.96 12.85
CA VAL A 322 -6.77 -21.17 12.06
C VAL A 322 -8.29 -21.33 11.96
N GLY A 323 -8.83 -21.13 10.76
CA GLY A 323 -10.26 -21.03 10.54
C GLY A 323 -10.65 -21.34 9.11
N GLU A 324 -11.54 -20.55 8.51
CA GLU A 324 -11.98 -20.71 7.13
C GLU A 324 -11.48 -19.54 6.28
N VAL A 325 -11.03 -19.80 5.06
CA VAL A 325 -10.54 -18.77 4.13
C VAL A 325 -11.28 -18.92 2.81
N PHE A 326 -11.69 -17.82 2.20
CA PHE A 326 -12.41 -17.79 0.92
C PHE A 326 -11.79 -16.79 -0.03
N VAL A 327 -11.74 -17.16 -1.31
CA VAL A 327 -11.55 -16.20 -2.40
C VAL A 327 -12.93 -15.76 -2.85
N VAL A 328 -13.13 -14.46 -3.11
CA VAL A 328 -14.42 -13.95 -3.59
C VAL A 328 -14.24 -13.17 -4.88
N ALA A 329 -15.07 -13.45 -5.88
CA ALA A 329 -14.94 -12.89 -7.22
C ALA A 329 -16.31 -12.68 -7.88
N GLY A 330 -16.31 -11.92 -8.97
CA GLY A 330 -17.51 -11.57 -9.72
C GLY A 330 -17.59 -10.08 -10.01
N GLN A 331 -18.81 -9.54 -10.09
CA GLN A 331 -19.02 -8.13 -10.45
C GLN A 331 -19.31 -7.23 -9.24
N SER A 332 -19.96 -6.09 -9.45
CA SER A 332 -20.09 -5.01 -8.46
C SER A 332 -20.69 -5.46 -7.12
N ASN A 333 -21.65 -6.39 -7.13
CA ASN A 333 -22.26 -6.93 -5.91
C ASN A 333 -21.33 -7.89 -5.11
N SER A 334 -20.20 -8.28 -5.69
CA SER A 334 -19.08 -8.96 -5.02
C SER A 334 -17.98 -7.99 -4.55
N THR A 335 -18.04 -6.71 -4.95
CA THR A 335 -17.04 -5.67 -4.62
C THR A 335 -17.59 -4.68 -3.59
N ASN A 336 -16.92 -3.54 -3.44
CA ASN A 336 -17.32 -2.47 -2.54
C ASN A 336 -18.34 -1.53 -3.22
N SER A 337 -19.36 -2.08 -3.87
CA SER A 337 -20.36 -1.26 -4.60
C SER A 337 -21.67 -1.04 -3.83
N GLY A 338 -21.78 -1.59 -2.62
CA GLY A 338 -22.92 -1.38 -1.74
C GLY A 338 -23.05 0.06 -1.26
N GLU A 339 -24.27 0.47 -0.95
CA GLU A 339 -24.65 1.87 -0.70
C GLU A 339 -23.84 2.52 0.44
N HIS A 340 -23.60 1.78 1.53
CA HIS A 340 -22.82 2.26 2.68
C HIS A 340 -21.84 1.20 3.15
N ARG A 341 -20.68 1.67 3.60
CA ARG A 341 -19.64 0.86 4.25
C ARG A 341 -20.19 0.18 5.50
N THR A 342 -19.86 -1.09 5.66
CA THR A 342 -20.15 -1.87 6.86
C THR A 342 -18.85 -2.22 7.61
N THR A 343 -18.99 -2.67 8.85
CA THR A 343 -17.86 -3.01 9.73
C THR A 343 -18.20 -4.32 10.40
N GLN A 344 -17.26 -5.26 10.39
CA GLN A 344 -17.45 -6.53 11.08
C GLN A 344 -17.61 -6.30 12.60
N GLN A 345 -18.40 -7.14 13.25
CA GLN A 345 -18.76 -7.01 14.68
C GLN A 345 -18.03 -8.04 15.55
N SER A 346 -17.67 -9.20 14.99
CA SER A 346 -17.08 -10.32 15.74
C SER A 346 -15.65 -10.07 16.23
N GLY A 347 -14.92 -9.18 15.57
CA GLY A 347 -13.47 -9.04 15.67
C GLY A 347 -12.70 -10.18 15.01
N LEU A 348 -13.36 -11.10 14.31
CA LEU A 348 -12.80 -12.38 13.82
C LEU A 348 -12.75 -12.48 12.29
N VAL A 349 -13.12 -11.43 11.56
CA VAL A 349 -13.10 -11.40 10.10
C VAL A 349 -11.90 -10.61 9.60
N ALA A 350 -11.07 -11.23 8.78
CA ALA A 350 -9.90 -10.62 8.16
C ALA A 350 -9.99 -10.65 6.63
N ALA A 351 -9.38 -9.67 5.99
CA ALA A 351 -9.29 -9.52 4.55
C ALA A 351 -7.82 -9.60 4.10
N PHE A 352 -7.59 -10.23 2.96
CA PHE A 352 -6.28 -10.34 2.32
C PHE A 352 -6.25 -9.56 1.02
N ASP A 353 -5.32 -8.60 0.91
CA ASP A 353 -5.19 -7.71 -0.25
C ASP A 353 -4.26 -8.23 -1.36
N GLY A 354 -3.65 -9.40 -1.14
CA GLY A 354 -2.70 -10.05 -2.04
C GLY A 354 -1.28 -10.02 -1.52
N THR A 355 -1.02 -9.14 -0.55
CA THR A 355 0.26 -8.92 0.10
C THR A 355 0.12 -8.98 1.62
N ALA A 356 -0.85 -8.25 2.17
CA ALA A 356 -1.08 -8.03 3.59
C ALA A 356 -2.50 -8.40 4.02
N TRP A 357 -2.64 -8.67 5.32
CA TRP A 357 -3.90 -8.95 5.99
C TRP A 357 -4.33 -7.80 6.89
N SER A 358 -5.63 -7.56 6.98
CA SER A 358 -6.23 -6.57 7.87
C SER A 358 -7.62 -7.02 8.31
N LEU A 359 -8.23 -6.36 9.30
CA LEU A 359 -9.64 -6.63 9.61
C LEU A 359 -10.53 -6.28 8.42
N ALA A 360 -11.53 -7.11 8.14
CA ALA A 360 -12.46 -6.94 7.04
C ALA A 360 -13.53 -5.88 7.35
N ASN A 361 -13.11 -4.62 7.44
CA ASN A 361 -14.01 -3.46 7.47
C ASN A 361 -14.06 -2.84 6.07
N ASP A 362 -15.24 -2.37 5.65
CA ASP A 362 -15.37 -1.75 4.35
C ASP A 362 -14.66 -0.38 4.31
N PRO A 363 -14.02 -0.02 3.17
CA PRO A 363 -13.97 -0.79 1.94
C PRO A 363 -13.02 -1.98 2.05
N LEU A 364 -13.46 -3.16 1.60
CA LEU A 364 -12.66 -4.37 1.63
C LEU A 364 -11.45 -4.21 0.70
N PRO A 365 -10.22 -4.51 1.15
CA PRO A 365 -9.05 -4.38 0.30
C PRO A 365 -8.99 -5.51 -0.75
N GLY A 366 -8.19 -5.31 -1.81
CA GLY A 366 -7.91 -6.33 -2.82
C GLY A 366 -8.86 -6.38 -4.03
N VAL A 367 -10.00 -5.68 -4.01
CA VAL A 367 -10.89 -5.57 -5.18
C VAL A 367 -10.15 -5.00 -6.39
N ALA A 368 -10.38 -5.57 -7.58
CA ALA A 368 -9.64 -5.20 -8.79
C ALA A 368 -10.09 -3.84 -9.35
N ASP A 369 -11.35 -3.46 -9.12
CA ASP A 369 -11.95 -2.20 -9.61
C ASP A 369 -11.73 -0.99 -8.68
N ARG A 370 -11.07 -1.18 -7.53
CA ARG A 370 -10.79 -0.15 -6.51
C ARG A 370 -12.04 0.56 -5.96
N THR A 371 -13.22 -0.06 -6.07
CA THR A 371 -14.46 0.46 -5.47
C THR A 371 -14.33 0.70 -3.97
N GLN A 372 -15.09 1.66 -3.43
CA GLN A 372 -14.88 2.23 -2.08
C GLN A 372 -16.13 2.26 -1.18
N GLY A 373 -17.27 1.71 -1.63
CA GLY A 373 -18.52 1.59 -0.88
C GLY A 373 -18.53 0.39 0.08
N GLY A 374 -19.72 -0.15 0.35
CA GLY A 374 -19.90 -1.32 1.21
C GLY A 374 -19.85 -2.66 0.48
N SER A 375 -19.66 -3.73 1.23
CA SER A 375 -19.69 -5.11 0.73
C SER A 375 -20.47 -6.04 1.67
N CYS A 376 -20.86 -7.22 1.19
CA CYS A 376 -21.55 -8.21 2.02
C CYS A 376 -20.58 -9.02 2.91
N TRP A 377 -19.28 -8.91 2.65
CA TRP A 377 -18.24 -9.76 3.20
C TRP A 377 -18.02 -9.61 4.71
N PRO A 378 -18.15 -8.42 5.33
CA PRO A 378 -18.13 -8.30 6.78
C PRO A 378 -19.27 -9.09 7.45
N ALA A 379 -20.50 -8.96 6.92
CA ALA A 379 -21.67 -9.68 7.44
C ALA A 379 -21.57 -11.20 7.20
N PHE A 380 -21.07 -11.61 6.03
CA PHE A 380 -20.76 -13.02 5.73
C PHE A 380 -19.79 -13.60 6.76
N GLY A 381 -18.67 -12.92 6.99
CA GLY A 381 -17.65 -13.37 7.93
C GLY A 381 -18.17 -13.45 9.37
N ASP A 382 -18.94 -12.45 9.81
CA ASP A 382 -19.56 -12.45 11.14
C ASP A 382 -20.56 -13.59 11.32
N ALA A 383 -21.45 -13.81 10.34
CA ALA A 383 -22.44 -14.88 10.40
C ALA A 383 -21.78 -16.27 10.40
N LEU A 384 -20.75 -16.47 9.57
CA LEU A 384 -20.02 -17.73 9.53
C LEU A 384 -19.17 -17.94 10.80
N SER A 385 -18.57 -16.88 11.33
CA SER A 385 -17.85 -16.93 12.61
C SER A 385 -18.80 -17.24 13.77
N ALA A 386 -20.02 -16.69 13.77
CA ALA A 386 -21.03 -17.02 14.78
C ALA A 386 -21.46 -18.50 14.71
N ARG A 387 -21.53 -19.10 13.51
CA ARG A 387 -21.83 -20.53 13.32
C ARG A 387 -20.68 -21.43 13.79
N THR A 388 -19.44 -21.07 13.47
CA THR A 388 -18.28 -21.95 13.64
C THR A 388 -17.47 -21.70 14.90
N GLY A 389 -17.56 -20.49 15.47
CA GLY A 389 -16.67 -20.00 16.52
C GLY A 389 -15.24 -19.71 16.04
N LEU A 390 -14.99 -19.65 14.72
CA LEU A 390 -13.66 -19.56 14.13
C LEU A 390 -13.42 -18.24 13.38
N PRO A 391 -12.15 -17.80 13.23
CA PRO A 391 -11.80 -16.71 12.34
C PRO A 391 -12.14 -17.00 10.87
N VAL A 392 -12.51 -15.96 10.13
CA VAL A 392 -12.82 -16.04 8.69
C VAL A 392 -11.91 -15.10 7.90
N GLY A 393 -11.22 -15.63 6.90
CA GLY A 393 -10.38 -14.89 5.96
C GLY A 393 -11.05 -14.70 4.60
N ILE A 394 -10.97 -13.50 4.03
CA ILE A 394 -11.61 -13.15 2.74
C ILE A 394 -10.59 -12.51 1.81
N ALA A 395 -10.44 -13.05 0.60
CA ALA A 395 -9.55 -12.53 -0.43
C ALA A 395 -10.36 -12.11 -1.65
N SER A 396 -10.71 -10.82 -1.74
CA SER A 396 -11.55 -10.31 -2.84
C SER A 396 -10.74 -9.99 -4.10
N THR A 397 -11.33 -10.28 -5.26
CA THR A 397 -10.77 -10.04 -6.60
C THR A 397 -11.79 -9.53 -7.62
N GLY A 398 -13.01 -9.18 -7.18
CA GLY A 398 -14.10 -8.78 -8.07
C GLY A 398 -13.86 -7.48 -8.83
N PHE A 399 -14.62 -7.28 -9.92
CA PHE A 399 -14.58 -6.08 -10.76
C PHE A 399 -15.96 -5.69 -11.29
N GLY A 400 -16.42 -4.49 -10.93
CA GLY A 400 -17.74 -3.95 -11.24
C GLY A 400 -18.09 -3.83 -12.73
N GLY A 401 -19.36 -4.07 -13.05
CA GLY A 401 -19.89 -3.93 -14.42
C GLY A 401 -19.39 -4.95 -15.43
N THR A 402 -18.76 -6.04 -14.97
CA THR A 402 -18.23 -7.08 -15.86
C THR A 402 -19.27 -8.13 -16.21
N SER A 403 -19.33 -8.47 -17.50
CA SER A 403 -19.97 -9.70 -17.97
C SER A 403 -19.02 -10.90 -17.85
N VAL A 404 -19.56 -12.11 -17.87
CA VAL A 404 -18.76 -13.36 -17.87
C VAL A 404 -17.77 -13.42 -19.03
N ALA A 405 -18.01 -12.69 -20.13
CA ALA A 405 -17.08 -12.61 -21.27
C ALA A 405 -15.72 -12.01 -20.90
N GLN A 406 -15.66 -11.13 -19.90
CA GLN A 406 -14.43 -10.48 -19.43
C GLN A 406 -13.62 -11.38 -18.47
N TRP A 407 -14.23 -12.46 -17.97
CA TRP A 407 -13.62 -13.44 -17.07
C TRP A 407 -13.09 -14.67 -17.79
N ARG A 408 -13.01 -14.60 -19.12
CA ARG A 408 -12.49 -15.69 -19.94
C ARG A 408 -11.00 -15.93 -19.68
N PRO A 409 -10.49 -17.12 -20.03
CA PRO A 409 -9.08 -17.46 -19.83
C PRO A 409 -8.13 -16.49 -20.54
N HIS A 410 -6.96 -16.26 -19.94
CA HIS A 410 -5.91 -15.35 -20.45
C HIS A 410 -6.31 -13.87 -20.47
N GLY A 411 -7.33 -13.50 -19.69
CA GLY A 411 -7.70 -12.11 -19.42
C GLY A 411 -7.31 -11.70 -18.00
N ASP A 412 -7.06 -10.39 -17.82
CA ASP A 412 -6.51 -9.82 -16.58
C ASP A 412 -7.31 -10.18 -15.32
N LEU A 413 -8.65 -10.31 -15.42
CA LEU A 413 -9.51 -10.59 -14.27
C LEU A 413 -9.33 -12.02 -13.74
N LEU A 414 -9.27 -13.01 -14.64
CA LEU A 414 -9.03 -14.39 -14.23
C LEU A 414 -7.59 -14.56 -13.76
N ASP A 415 -6.62 -13.98 -14.47
CA ASP A 415 -5.20 -14.08 -14.14
C ASP A 415 -4.89 -13.42 -12.79
N GLY A 416 -5.52 -12.28 -12.49
CA GLY A 416 -5.46 -11.63 -11.17
C GLY A 416 -6.08 -12.50 -10.07
N THR A 417 -7.21 -13.14 -10.35
CA THR A 417 -7.87 -14.06 -9.42
C THR A 417 -7.03 -15.30 -9.14
N VAL A 418 -6.43 -15.92 -10.16
CA VAL A 418 -5.52 -17.05 -10.00
C VAL A 418 -4.24 -16.63 -9.26
N SER A 419 -3.74 -15.43 -9.51
CA SER A 419 -2.60 -14.88 -8.75
C SER A 419 -2.94 -14.76 -7.25
N ARG A 420 -4.18 -14.34 -6.92
CA ARG A 420 -4.66 -14.35 -5.53
C ARG A 420 -4.72 -15.76 -4.93
N MET A 421 -5.24 -16.73 -5.68
CA MET A 421 -5.28 -18.14 -5.25
C MET A 421 -3.88 -18.68 -4.98
N ARG A 422 -2.90 -18.39 -5.86
CA ARG A 422 -1.51 -18.83 -5.70
C ARG A 422 -0.83 -18.20 -4.48
N ALA A 423 -1.16 -16.96 -4.14
CA ALA A 423 -0.64 -16.30 -2.93
C ALA A 423 -1.14 -16.97 -1.63
N LEU A 424 -2.35 -17.55 -1.65
CA LEU A 424 -2.87 -18.38 -0.55
C LEU A 424 -2.32 -19.81 -0.59
N GLY A 425 -2.05 -20.32 -1.79
CA GLY A 425 -1.48 -21.64 -2.05
C GLY A 425 -2.51 -22.78 -2.03
N PRO A 426 -2.08 -24.00 -2.42
CA PRO A 426 -2.94 -25.19 -2.38
C PRO A 426 -3.47 -25.44 -0.96
N ALA A 427 -4.77 -25.73 -0.85
CA ALA A 427 -5.49 -25.87 0.43
C ALA A 427 -5.42 -24.63 1.36
N GLY A 428 -4.98 -23.47 0.87
CA GLY A 428 -4.95 -22.21 1.62
C GLY A 428 -6.31 -21.51 1.73
N PHE A 429 -7.34 -22.03 1.05
CA PHE A 429 -8.73 -21.57 1.13
C PHE A 429 -9.72 -22.70 0.80
N ARG A 430 -10.95 -22.57 1.29
CA ARG A 430 -12.02 -23.57 1.20
C ARG A 430 -12.70 -23.60 -0.16
N ALA A 431 -13.05 -22.43 -0.68
CA ALA A 431 -13.73 -22.28 -1.96
C ALA A 431 -13.58 -20.85 -2.51
N LEU A 432 -13.76 -20.71 -3.82
CA LEU A 432 -14.06 -19.42 -4.43
C LEU A 432 -15.58 -19.19 -4.43
N LEU A 433 -16.02 -18.03 -3.94
CA LEU A 433 -17.42 -17.60 -3.98
C LEU A 433 -17.63 -16.64 -5.15
N TRP A 434 -18.47 -17.02 -6.10
CA TRP A 434 -18.71 -16.31 -7.35
C TRP A 434 -20.07 -15.63 -7.34
N HIS A 435 -20.08 -14.30 -7.48
CA HIS A 435 -21.30 -13.49 -7.57
C HIS A 435 -21.26 -12.58 -8.82
N GLN A 436 -21.85 -13.07 -9.91
CA GLN A 436 -21.94 -12.35 -11.19
C GLN A 436 -23.05 -12.91 -12.06
N GLY A 437 -23.74 -12.01 -12.77
CA GLY A 437 -24.62 -12.36 -13.89
C GLY A 437 -25.56 -11.23 -14.31
N GLU A 438 -25.64 -10.16 -13.51
CA GLU A 438 -26.51 -9.01 -13.77
C GLU A 438 -26.13 -8.25 -15.05
N SER A 439 -24.84 -8.22 -15.39
CA SER A 439 -24.36 -7.66 -16.66
C SER A 439 -24.61 -8.55 -17.88
N ASP A 440 -25.08 -9.78 -17.67
CA ASP A 440 -25.36 -10.77 -18.72
C ASP A 440 -26.86 -10.96 -18.98
N TYR A 441 -27.73 -10.05 -18.53
CA TYR A 441 -29.20 -10.17 -18.68
C TYR A 441 -29.73 -10.31 -20.13
N LEU A 442 -28.89 -9.99 -21.15
CA LEU A 442 -29.18 -10.21 -22.57
C LEU A 442 -28.38 -11.37 -23.19
N THR A 443 -27.48 -11.99 -22.44
CA THR A 443 -26.63 -13.09 -22.91
C THR A 443 -27.44 -14.37 -22.96
N PRO A 444 -27.48 -15.10 -24.08
CA PRO A 444 -28.15 -16.41 -24.13
C PRO A 444 -27.60 -17.36 -23.05
N GLY A 445 -28.48 -18.04 -22.33
CA GLY A 445 -28.10 -18.89 -21.18
C GLY A 445 -27.03 -19.94 -21.51
N GLU A 446 -27.07 -20.54 -22.71
CA GLU A 446 -26.05 -21.51 -23.15
C GLU A 446 -24.67 -20.87 -23.31
N VAL A 447 -24.61 -19.62 -23.77
CA VAL A 447 -23.36 -18.86 -23.91
C VAL A 447 -22.81 -18.50 -22.54
N TYR A 448 -23.68 -18.07 -21.61
CA TYR A 448 -23.29 -17.81 -20.23
C TYR A 448 -22.72 -19.07 -19.55
N PHE A 449 -23.47 -20.18 -19.59
CA PHE A 449 -23.06 -21.47 -19.04
C PHE A 449 -21.70 -21.91 -19.60
N SER A 450 -21.55 -21.88 -20.93
CA SER A 450 -20.31 -22.31 -21.59
C SER A 450 -19.11 -21.48 -21.17
N ARG A 451 -19.27 -20.15 -21.04
CA ARG A 451 -18.20 -19.23 -20.63
C ARG A 451 -17.84 -19.41 -19.16
N LEU A 452 -18.81 -19.46 -18.25
CA LEU A 452 -18.51 -19.64 -16.83
C LEU A 452 -17.88 -21.01 -16.56
N ARG A 453 -18.35 -22.06 -17.24
CA ARG A 453 -17.70 -23.38 -17.18
C ARG A 453 -16.26 -23.33 -17.67
N GLU A 454 -15.99 -22.66 -18.79
CA GLU A 454 -14.63 -22.45 -19.31
C GLU A 454 -13.75 -21.72 -18.28
N THR A 455 -14.25 -20.62 -17.69
CA THR A 455 -13.56 -19.88 -16.62
C THR A 455 -13.22 -20.76 -15.42
N ILE A 456 -14.17 -21.55 -14.92
CA ILE A 456 -13.95 -22.46 -13.78
C ILE A 456 -12.87 -23.48 -14.12
N CYS A 457 -13.00 -24.19 -15.26
CA CYS A 457 -12.03 -25.21 -15.67
C CYS A 457 -10.63 -24.62 -15.87
N CYS A 458 -10.52 -23.47 -16.53
CA CYS A 458 -9.23 -22.82 -16.75
C CYS A 458 -8.62 -22.28 -15.45
N SER A 459 -9.42 -21.80 -14.50
CA SER A 459 -8.90 -21.39 -13.18
C SER A 459 -8.20 -22.54 -12.47
N ARG A 460 -8.79 -23.75 -12.50
CA ARG A 460 -8.21 -24.97 -11.90
C ARG A 460 -6.93 -25.39 -12.62
N LEU A 461 -6.93 -25.36 -13.96
CA LEU A 461 -5.75 -25.67 -14.77
C LEU A 461 -4.61 -24.68 -14.50
N GLN A 462 -4.89 -23.39 -14.44
CA GLN A 462 -3.87 -22.38 -14.16
C GLN A 462 -3.39 -22.45 -12.71
N ALA A 463 -4.28 -22.68 -11.74
CA ALA A 463 -3.89 -22.86 -10.34
C ALA A 463 -2.99 -24.10 -10.18
N GLY A 464 -3.34 -25.21 -10.85
CA GLY A 464 -2.64 -26.48 -10.75
C GLY A 464 -3.19 -27.41 -9.67
N TRP A 465 -4.38 -27.12 -9.13
CA TRP A 465 -5.12 -27.99 -8.20
C TRP A 465 -6.63 -27.80 -8.34
N GLU A 466 -7.39 -28.71 -7.75
CA GLU A 466 -8.85 -28.60 -7.69
C GLU A 466 -9.27 -27.48 -6.73
N VAL A 467 -9.85 -26.43 -7.32
CA VAL A 467 -10.44 -25.30 -6.59
C VAL A 467 -11.96 -25.49 -6.54
N PRO A 468 -12.56 -25.66 -5.36
CA PRO A 468 -14.02 -25.64 -5.23
C PRO A 468 -14.56 -24.25 -5.55
N TRP A 469 -15.63 -24.20 -6.34
CA TRP A 469 -16.35 -22.96 -6.68
C TRP A 469 -17.77 -23.07 -6.12
N MET A 470 -18.27 -21.99 -5.53
CA MET A 470 -19.69 -21.83 -5.22
C MET A 470 -20.23 -20.68 -6.07
N VAL A 471 -21.31 -20.91 -6.80
CA VAL A 471 -21.85 -19.94 -7.78
C VAL A 471 -23.22 -19.48 -7.30
N ALA A 472 -23.39 -18.18 -7.06
CA ALA A 472 -24.69 -17.59 -6.71
C ALA A 472 -25.66 -17.59 -7.88
N GLN A 473 -26.96 -17.56 -7.56
CA GLN A 473 -28.00 -17.11 -8.48
C GLN A 473 -28.06 -15.58 -8.43
N ALA A 474 -27.59 -14.95 -9.50
CA ALA A 474 -27.44 -13.51 -9.61
C ALA A 474 -27.75 -13.07 -11.05
N SER A 475 -28.94 -12.50 -11.25
CA SER A 475 -29.38 -11.99 -12.55
C SER A 475 -30.18 -10.68 -12.45
N TYR A 476 -30.45 -10.20 -11.24
CA TYR A 476 -31.19 -8.97 -10.96
C TYR A 476 -30.69 -7.77 -11.79
N HIS A 477 -31.59 -7.08 -12.48
CA HIS A 477 -31.25 -5.85 -13.21
C HIS A 477 -31.85 -4.61 -12.56
N ASN A 478 -33.15 -4.65 -12.24
CA ASN A 478 -33.88 -3.59 -11.55
C ASN A 478 -35.18 -4.13 -10.94
N ALA A 479 -35.96 -3.28 -10.28
CA ALA A 479 -37.18 -3.68 -9.60
C ALA A 479 -38.25 -4.22 -10.57
N GLU A 480 -38.28 -3.73 -11.82
CA GLU A 480 -39.19 -4.19 -12.87
C GLU A 480 -38.74 -5.51 -13.51
N HIS A 481 -37.44 -5.80 -13.48
CA HIS A 481 -36.80 -6.99 -14.04
C HIS A 481 -35.85 -7.62 -13.00
N PRO A 482 -36.42 -8.22 -11.93
CA PRO A 482 -35.64 -8.68 -10.80
C PRO A 482 -34.93 -10.02 -11.03
N ALA A 483 -35.27 -10.74 -12.10
CA ALA A 483 -34.72 -12.07 -12.37
C ALA A 483 -34.81 -12.42 -13.87
N PHE A 484 -33.82 -13.14 -14.38
CA PHE A 484 -33.77 -13.62 -15.76
C PHE A 484 -33.56 -15.14 -15.80
N ASP A 485 -34.64 -15.87 -16.09
CA ASP A 485 -34.69 -17.34 -16.12
C ASP A 485 -33.54 -18.00 -16.87
N HIS A 486 -33.13 -17.44 -18.01
CA HIS A 486 -32.12 -18.03 -18.86
C HIS A 486 -30.72 -17.98 -18.23
N ILE A 487 -30.41 -16.95 -17.45
CA ILE A 487 -29.16 -16.85 -16.67
C ILE A 487 -29.25 -17.74 -15.43
N ARG A 488 -30.38 -17.68 -14.70
CA ARG A 488 -30.58 -18.49 -13.49
C ARG A 488 -30.48 -19.99 -13.75
N LYS A 489 -31.09 -20.47 -14.84
CA LYS A 489 -31.00 -21.88 -15.28
C LYS A 489 -29.58 -22.25 -15.71
N ALA A 490 -28.81 -21.31 -16.25
CA ALA A 490 -27.40 -21.53 -16.60
C ALA A 490 -26.52 -21.65 -15.34
N GLN A 491 -26.75 -20.80 -14.34
CA GLN A 491 -26.08 -20.88 -13.02
C GLN A 491 -26.43 -22.20 -12.31
N GLU A 492 -27.72 -22.54 -12.22
CA GLU A 492 -28.20 -23.79 -11.61
C GLU A 492 -27.63 -25.05 -12.30
N ARG A 493 -27.52 -25.00 -13.64
CA ARG A 493 -26.96 -26.10 -14.42
C ARG A 493 -25.51 -26.42 -14.03
N LEU A 494 -24.71 -25.43 -13.63
CA LEU A 494 -23.34 -25.66 -13.14
C LEU A 494 -23.35 -26.52 -11.87
N TRP A 495 -24.32 -26.31 -10.99
CA TRP A 495 -24.48 -27.11 -9.77
C TRP A 495 -24.93 -28.52 -10.08
N ARG A 496 -25.98 -28.66 -10.90
CA ARG A 496 -26.55 -29.95 -11.28
C ARG A 496 -25.56 -30.86 -12.01
N GLU A 497 -24.67 -30.27 -12.81
CA GLU A 497 -23.60 -31.02 -13.51
C GLU A 497 -22.35 -31.23 -12.64
N GLY A 498 -22.34 -30.80 -11.38
CA GLY A 498 -21.22 -30.98 -10.45
C GLY A 498 -19.99 -30.16 -10.78
N ILE A 499 -20.15 -29.09 -11.57
CA ILE A 499 -19.05 -28.20 -11.97
C ILE A 499 -18.71 -27.23 -10.83
N ALA A 500 -19.72 -26.76 -10.11
CA ALA A 500 -19.65 -25.89 -8.94
C ALA A 500 -20.67 -26.33 -7.89
N HIS A 501 -20.56 -25.79 -6.68
CA HIS A 501 -21.57 -25.91 -5.64
C HIS A 501 -22.56 -24.74 -5.69
N GLU A 502 -23.72 -24.94 -5.08
CA GLU A 502 -24.77 -23.94 -4.98
C GLU A 502 -24.34 -22.75 -4.12
N GLY A 503 -24.69 -21.55 -4.57
CA GLY A 503 -24.58 -20.28 -3.84
C GLY A 503 -25.95 -19.60 -3.73
N PRO A 504 -26.06 -18.49 -2.99
CA PRO A 504 -27.35 -17.92 -2.63
C PRO A 504 -28.11 -17.36 -3.83
N ASP A 505 -29.43 -17.38 -3.75
CA ASP A 505 -30.31 -16.67 -4.68
C ASP A 505 -30.49 -15.22 -4.27
N THR A 506 -29.68 -14.35 -4.86
CA THR A 506 -29.69 -12.92 -4.55
C THR A 506 -30.76 -12.12 -5.30
N ASP A 507 -31.44 -12.72 -6.27
CA ASP A 507 -32.56 -12.07 -6.98
C ASP A 507 -33.80 -11.91 -6.07
N GLN A 508 -33.87 -12.70 -4.98
CA GLN A 508 -34.92 -12.57 -3.94
C GLN A 508 -34.74 -11.32 -3.07
N LEU A 509 -33.54 -10.76 -3.01
CA LEU A 509 -33.23 -9.58 -2.20
C LEU A 509 -33.69 -8.31 -2.93
N GLN A 510 -35.00 -8.05 -2.89
CA GLN A 510 -35.65 -6.91 -3.57
C GLN A 510 -36.09 -5.84 -2.56
N GLY A 511 -36.69 -4.75 -3.06
CA GLY A 511 -37.25 -3.70 -2.22
C GLY A 511 -36.17 -3.01 -1.39
N ASP A 512 -36.38 -2.88 -0.08
CA ASP A 512 -35.46 -2.17 0.83
C ASP A 512 -34.09 -2.86 1.00
N HIS A 513 -33.88 -4.04 0.43
CA HIS A 513 -32.56 -4.63 0.27
C HIS A 513 -31.72 -4.00 -0.85
N ARG A 514 -32.34 -3.25 -1.78
CA ARG A 514 -31.63 -2.58 -2.88
C ARG A 514 -31.37 -1.11 -2.57
N ASP A 515 -30.28 -0.58 -3.10
CA ASP A 515 -29.89 0.82 -2.94
C ASP A 515 -30.88 1.77 -3.64
N LEU A 516 -30.66 3.08 -3.48
CA LEU A 516 -31.52 4.12 -4.07
C LEU A 516 -33.00 4.01 -3.65
N GLY A 517 -33.24 3.58 -2.42
CA GLY A 517 -34.59 3.35 -1.88
C GLY A 517 -35.32 2.21 -2.57
N GLY A 518 -34.60 1.13 -2.91
CA GLY A 518 -35.13 -0.09 -3.50
C GLY A 518 -35.26 -0.09 -5.02
N ARG A 519 -34.72 0.92 -5.70
CA ARG A 519 -34.77 1.06 -7.17
C ARG A 519 -33.46 0.75 -7.86
N GLY A 520 -32.35 0.70 -7.12
CA GLY A 520 -31.05 0.46 -7.72
C GLY A 520 -30.71 -1.02 -7.88
N ILE A 521 -29.55 -1.27 -8.47
CA ILE A 521 -29.04 -2.61 -8.79
C ILE A 521 -28.17 -3.18 -7.67
N HIS A 522 -27.59 -2.31 -6.84
CA HIS A 522 -26.72 -2.71 -5.74
C HIS A 522 -27.51 -2.84 -4.45
N PHE A 523 -26.82 -3.27 -3.39
CA PHE A 523 -27.45 -3.53 -2.10
C PHE A 523 -27.39 -2.31 -1.18
N SER A 524 -28.51 -2.08 -0.49
CA SER A 524 -28.58 -1.20 0.69
C SER A 524 -27.83 -1.85 1.87
N PRO A 525 -27.62 -1.15 3.00
CA PRO A 525 -27.03 -1.78 4.19
C PRO A 525 -27.80 -3.02 4.67
N ARG A 526 -29.13 -2.99 4.57
CA ARG A 526 -29.99 -4.14 4.89
C ARG A 526 -29.73 -5.28 3.91
N GLY A 527 -29.61 -4.98 2.62
CA GLY A 527 -29.30 -5.95 1.58
C GLY A 527 -27.92 -6.57 1.72
N LEU A 528 -26.89 -5.77 2.05
CA LEU A 528 -25.53 -6.27 2.28
C LEU A 528 -25.48 -7.28 3.43
N LYS A 529 -26.19 -6.99 4.52
CA LYS A 529 -26.34 -7.92 5.65
C LYS A 529 -27.02 -9.22 5.22
N ALA A 530 -28.19 -9.12 4.58
CA ALA A 530 -28.95 -10.29 4.12
C ALA A 530 -28.17 -11.13 3.09
N HIS A 531 -27.44 -10.48 2.18
CA HIS A 531 -26.58 -11.14 1.20
C HIS A 531 -25.44 -11.91 1.88
N GLY A 532 -24.77 -11.29 2.87
CA GLY A 532 -23.71 -11.96 3.63
C GLY A 532 -24.22 -13.16 4.43
N GLU A 533 -25.38 -13.02 5.08
CA GLU A 533 -26.03 -14.09 5.85
C GLU A 533 -26.44 -15.27 4.94
N ALA A 534 -26.99 -14.99 3.75
CA ALA A 534 -27.36 -16.03 2.78
C ALA A 534 -26.13 -16.80 2.25
N TRP A 535 -24.99 -16.11 2.03
CA TRP A 535 -23.73 -16.80 1.74
C TRP A 535 -23.27 -17.68 2.90
N ALA A 536 -23.32 -17.17 4.14
CA ALA A 536 -22.83 -17.87 5.32
C ALA A 536 -23.64 -19.15 5.61
N GLU A 537 -24.93 -19.16 5.32
CA GLU A 537 -25.79 -20.33 5.41
C GLU A 537 -25.30 -21.46 4.50
N LEU A 538 -25.26 -21.22 3.19
CA LEU A 538 -24.86 -22.25 2.21
C LEU A 538 -23.39 -22.65 2.33
N VAL A 539 -22.50 -21.70 2.60
CA VAL A 539 -21.08 -21.98 2.83
C VAL A 539 -20.91 -22.83 4.09
N GLY A 540 -21.66 -22.55 5.15
CA GLY A 540 -21.63 -23.35 6.37
C GLY A 540 -22.11 -24.79 6.13
N ASP A 541 -23.16 -24.98 5.33
CA ASP A 541 -23.65 -26.32 4.98
C ASP A 541 -22.63 -27.08 4.13
N TYR A 542 -21.98 -26.38 3.19
CA TYR A 542 -20.87 -26.93 2.41
C TYR A 542 -19.71 -27.34 3.33
N ILE A 543 -19.31 -26.49 4.28
CA ILE A 543 -18.27 -26.81 5.28
C ILE A 543 -18.63 -28.08 6.05
N ASP A 544 -19.86 -28.18 6.56
CA ASP A 544 -20.30 -29.34 7.33
C ASP A 544 -20.24 -30.62 6.47
N SER A 545 -20.49 -30.52 5.17
CA SER A 545 -20.39 -31.66 4.26
C SER A 545 -18.94 -32.13 4.01
N VAL A 546 -17.96 -31.22 4.00
CA VAL A 546 -16.57 -31.52 3.60
C VAL A 546 -15.59 -31.61 4.77
N VAL A 547 -15.97 -31.12 5.96
CA VAL A 547 -15.13 -31.15 7.17
C VAL A 547 -15.74 -32.11 8.20
N GLN A 548 -15.55 -33.41 7.96
CA GLN A 548 -16.09 -34.47 8.81
C GLN A 548 -15.08 -34.95 9.87
N PRO A 549 -15.51 -35.35 11.09
CA PRO A 549 -14.66 -36.08 12.02
C PRO A 549 -14.22 -37.40 11.38
N ARG A 550 -12.96 -37.80 11.53
CA ARG A 550 -12.53 -39.16 11.16
C ARG A 550 -13.36 -40.15 11.98
N THR A 551 -14.32 -40.83 11.36
CA THR A 551 -14.93 -42.03 11.93
C THR A 551 -13.83 -43.10 11.97
N GLY A 552 -13.54 -43.59 13.17
CA GLY A 552 -12.42 -44.48 13.42
C GLY A 552 -12.51 -45.77 12.61
N ALA A 553 -11.37 -46.16 12.02
CA ALA A 553 -11.11 -47.57 11.75
C ALA A 553 -11.07 -48.29 13.11
N VAL A 554 -12.18 -48.90 13.49
CA VAL A 554 -12.20 -49.97 14.48
C VAL A 554 -11.82 -51.23 13.70
N ASN A 555 -10.61 -51.72 13.93
CA ASN A 555 -10.20 -53.04 13.48
C ASN A 555 -11.08 -54.08 14.18
N GLU A 556 -11.74 -54.93 13.40
CA GLU A 556 -12.01 -56.34 13.78
C GLU A 556 -10.97 -57.24 13.10
#